data_AF-A0A6I5R3N9-F1
#
_entry.id   AF-A0A6I5R3N9-F1
#
_cell.length_a   1.000
_cell.length_b   1.000
_cell.length_c   1.000
_cell.angle_alpha   90.00
_cell.angle_beta   90.00
_cell.angle_gamma   90.00
#
_symmetry.space_group_name_H-M   'P 1'
#
loop_
_entity.id
_entity.type
_entity.pdbx_description
1 polymer ?
#
loop_
_entity_poly.entity_id
_entity_poly.type
_entity_poly.pdbx_seq_one_letter_code
_entity_poly.pdbx_strand_id
1 'polypeptide(L)'
;MLNLQKLKLGQKFTLLLFMVFLGGILASGLALASVLNKSAEAQLTTQALMLMETMNSVRSYTVDEVRPELNKHLSAEFLPETVPAYSANQVFGIFRSNPAYEEFAYREATLNPTNLDDKADEFEATLVNFFRERPNREELHGVRKRFPLDDQFYIARPIQITKESCLACHSTPDLAPASMIEQYGPNNGFGWQLNEIVGAQIIAVPANQVFRTASKSLILILGIFIAVFALAIYFVNFWLNRYVVRPLNRMSEVAEVVSMGDTGAEFVQQSQDEVGKLAESFNRMRLSLQMAMNRLERYREGRRTGSKNYTSQ
;
A
#
# COMPACT_ATOMS: atom_id res chain seq x y z
N MET A 1 22.72 23.30 5.26
CA MET A 1 22.52 23.53 3.81
C MET A 1 23.78 23.13 3.07
N LEU A 2 23.71 22.15 2.17
CA LEU A 2 24.84 21.78 1.30
C LEU A 2 25.20 22.98 0.41
N ASN A 3 26.44 23.46 0.46
CA ASN A 3 26.90 24.54 -0.40
C ASN A 3 27.15 24.01 -1.83
N LEU A 4 26.11 24.07 -2.66
CA LEU A 4 26.10 23.57 -4.04
C LEU A 4 27.23 24.17 -4.90
N GLN A 5 27.74 25.35 -4.56
CA GLN A 5 28.76 26.03 -5.37
C GLN A 5 30.14 25.35 -5.34
N LYS A 6 30.46 24.58 -4.28
CA LYS A 6 31.75 23.88 -4.15
C LYS A 6 31.80 22.49 -4.81
N LEU A 7 30.67 22.00 -5.32
CA LEU A 7 30.59 20.67 -5.92
C LEU A 7 31.08 20.66 -7.37
N LYS A 8 31.84 19.62 -7.74
CA LYS A 8 32.19 19.34 -9.15
C LYS A 8 30.91 19.11 -9.96
N LEU A 9 30.96 19.37 -11.27
CA LEU A 9 29.81 19.24 -12.16
C LEU A 9 29.12 17.87 -12.03
N GLY A 10 29.91 16.78 -12.00
CA GLY A 10 29.37 15.43 -11.80
C GLY A 10 28.61 15.26 -10.49
N GLN A 11 29.12 15.79 -9.39
CA GLN A 11 28.47 15.70 -8.07
C GLN A 11 27.14 16.46 -8.02
N LYS A 12 27.04 17.61 -8.69
CA LYS A 12 25.78 18.35 -8.81
C LYS A 12 24.72 17.52 -9.54
N PHE A 13 25.12 16.85 -10.64
CA PHE A 13 24.25 15.96 -11.40
C PHE A 13 23.82 14.74 -10.59
N THR A 14 24.76 14.08 -9.89
CA THR A 14 24.46 12.95 -9.02
C THR A 14 23.45 13.34 -7.94
N LEU A 15 23.65 14.49 -7.29
CA LEU A 15 22.76 14.98 -6.25
C LEU A 15 21.35 15.25 -6.80
N LEU A 16 21.25 15.88 -7.97
CA LEU A 16 19.97 16.14 -8.62
C LEU A 16 19.23 14.84 -8.97
N LEU A 17 19.91 13.88 -9.60
CA LEU A 17 19.35 12.56 -9.92
C LEU A 17 18.89 11.84 -8.66
N PHE A 18 19.70 11.85 -7.61
CA PHE A 18 19.35 11.23 -6.33
C PHE A 18 18.10 11.86 -5.72
N MET A 19 17.99 13.20 -5.71
CA MET A 19 16.80 13.88 -5.18
C MET A 19 15.54 13.55 -5.99
N VAL A 20 15.64 13.53 -7.33
CA VAL A 20 14.52 13.17 -8.21
C VAL A 20 14.07 11.73 -7.97
N PHE A 21 15.02 10.79 -7.92
CA PHE A 21 14.68 9.39 -7.68
C PHE A 21 14.17 9.14 -6.27
N LEU A 22 14.73 9.78 -5.25
CA LEU A 22 14.22 9.68 -3.88
C LEU A 22 12.76 10.17 -3.80
N GLY A 23 12.46 11.33 -4.40
CA GLY A 23 11.10 11.84 -4.49
C GLY A 23 10.16 10.88 -5.22
N GLY A 24 10.60 10.33 -6.35
CA GLY A 24 9.85 9.35 -7.13
C GLY A 24 9.57 8.05 -6.35
N ILE A 25 10.57 7.49 -5.66
CA ILE A 25 10.42 6.29 -4.82
C ILE A 25 9.43 6.55 -3.69
N LEU A 26 9.53 7.69 -2.99
CA LEU A 26 8.62 8.01 -1.88
C LEU A 26 7.18 8.16 -2.38
N ALA A 27 6.96 8.93 -3.45
CA ALA A 27 5.63 9.12 -4.02
C ALA A 27 5.02 7.80 -4.51
N SER A 28 5.80 7.01 -5.25
CA SER A 28 5.36 5.73 -5.81
C SER A 28 5.15 4.68 -4.72
N GLY A 29 6.01 4.66 -3.70
CA GLY A 29 5.89 3.76 -2.55
C GLY A 29 4.64 4.03 -1.72
N LEU A 30 4.33 5.30 -1.46
CA LEU A 30 3.08 5.67 -0.78
C LEU A 30 1.84 5.31 -1.61
N ALA A 31 1.86 5.60 -2.91
CA ALA A 31 0.77 5.24 -3.81
C ALA A 31 0.56 3.72 -3.86
N LEU A 32 1.64 2.94 -4.02
CA LEU A 32 1.60 1.49 -4.06
C LEU A 32 1.11 0.89 -2.73
N ALA A 33 1.59 1.40 -1.59
CA ALA A 33 1.13 0.96 -0.29
C ALA A 33 -0.37 1.21 -0.11
N SER A 34 -0.88 2.37 -0.55
CA SER A 34 -2.32 2.67 -0.52
C SER A 34 -3.13 1.71 -1.39
N VAL A 35 -2.67 1.44 -2.62
CA VAL A 35 -3.33 0.50 -3.55
C VAL A 35 -3.35 -0.91 -2.98
N LEU A 36 -2.21 -1.40 -2.46
CA LEU A 36 -2.11 -2.74 -1.90
C LEU A 36 -2.98 -2.91 -0.65
N ASN A 37 -3.04 -1.91 0.23
CA ASN A 37 -3.91 -1.96 1.41
C ASN A 37 -5.40 -1.94 1.03
N LYS A 38 -5.80 -1.08 0.09
CA LYS A 38 -7.19 -1.05 -0.41
C LYS A 38 -7.56 -2.37 -1.09
N SER A 39 -6.64 -2.96 -1.85
CA SER A 39 -6.85 -4.25 -2.48
C SER A 39 -6.99 -5.37 -1.45
N ALA A 40 -6.18 -5.37 -0.39
CA ALA A 40 -6.26 -6.34 0.70
C ALA A 40 -7.60 -6.25 1.42
N GLU A 41 -8.05 -5.04 1.76
CA GLU A 41 -9.33 -4.80 2.41
C GLU A 41 -10.52 -5.20 1.51
N ALA A 42 -10.48 -4.87 0.22
CA ALA A 42 -11.51 -5.29 -0.74
C ALA A 42 -11.60 -6.82 -0.89
N GLN A 43 -10.46 -7.50 -0.89
CA GLN A 43 -10.41 -8.96 -0.93
C GLN A 43 -11.03 -9.57 0.34
N LEU A 44 -10.64 -9.10 1.52
CA LEU A 44 -11.18 -9.56 2.80
C LEU A 44 -12.69 -9.29 2.89
N THR A 45 -13.12 -8.11 2.43
CA THR A 45 -14.54 -7.72 2.39
C THR A 45 -15.33 -8.69 1.51
N THR A 46 -14.85 -8.97 0.30
CA THR A 46 -15.53 -9.88 -0.63
C THR A 46 -15.65 -11.28 -0.04
N GLN A 47 -14.58 -11.80 0.57
CA GLN A 47 -14.59 -13.11 1.22
C GLN A 47 -15.58 -13.17 2.39
N ALA A 48 -15.57 -12.17 3.26
CA ALA A 48 -16.47 -12.09 4.40
C ALA A 48 -17.95 -11.97 3.97
N LEU A 49 -18.25 -11.14 2.97
CA LEU A 49 -19.60 -10.99 2.43
C LEU A 49 -20.09 -12.27 1.75
N MET A 50 -19.26 -12.96 0.98
CA MET A 50 -19.65 -14.24 0.38
C MET A 50 -20.02 -15.26 1.45
N LEU A 51 -19.25 -15.37 2.54
CA LEU A 51 -19.56 -16.26 3.65
C LEU A 51 -20.83 -15.82 4.39
N MET A 52 -21.03 -14.52 4.62
CA MET A 52 -22.24 -13.99 5.24
C MET A 52 -23.48 -14.32 4.41
N GLU A 53 -23.46 -14.07 3.10
CA GLU A 53 -24.57 -14.38 2.22
C GLU A 53 -24.81 -15.89 2.06
N THR A 54 -23.76 -16.69 2.16
CA THR A 54 -23.90 -18.16 2.21
C THR A 54 -24.67 -18.56 3.48
N MET A 55 -24.34 -17.99 4.64
CA MET A 55 -25.09 -18.26 5.88
C MET A 55 -26.52 -17.70 5.82
N ASN A 56 -26.74 -16.55 5.20
CA ASN A 56 -28.09 -16.05 4.94
C ASN A 56 -28.91 -16.98 4.02
N SER A 57 -28.25 -17.63 3.07
CA SER A 57 -28.88 -18.64 2.22
C SER A 57 -29.26 -19.89 3.02
N VAL A 58 -28.39 -20.34 3.95
CA VAL A 58 -28.72 -21.43 4.89
C VAL A 58 -29.91 -21.06 5.78
N ARG A 59 -29.95 -19.82 6.31
CA ARG A 59 -31.08 -19.30 7.09
C ARG A 59 -32.37 -19.34 6.28
N SER A 60 -32.33 -18.86 5.04
CA SER A 60 -33.50 -18.82 4.14
C SER A 60 -33.99 -20.23 3.83
N TYR A 61 -33.10 -21.14 3.45
CA TYR A 61 -33.43 -22.56 3.23
C TYR A 61 -34.06 -23.21 4.46
N THR A 62 -33.54 -22.90 5.67
CA THR A 62 -34.10 -23.42 6.92
C THR A 62 -35.54 -22.96 7.12
N VAL A 63 -35.84 -21.70 6.84
CA VAL A 63 -37.16 -21.10 7.00
C VAL A 63 -38.16 -21.60 5.96
N ASP A 64 -37.71 -21.73 4.71
CA ASP A 64 -38.55 -21.96 3.54
C ASP A 64 -38.79 -23.45 3.28
N GLU A 65 -37.77 -24.31 3.51
CA GLU A 65 -37.81 -25.73 3.15
C GLU A 65 -37.79 -26.66 4.38
N VAL A 66 -37.01 -26.36 5.41
CA VAL A 66 -36.85 -27.26 6.58
C VAL A 66 -37.99 -27.12 7.58
N ARG A 67 -38.27 -25.87 8.00
CA ARG A 67 -39.24 -25.59 9.06
C ARG A 67 -40.66 -26.08 8.74
N PRO A 68 -41.22 -25.93 7.52
CA PRO A 68 -42.58 -26.42 7.23
C PRO A 68 -42.76 -27.92 7.46
N GLU A 69 -41.73 -28.71 7.15
CA GLU A 69 -41.75 -30.17 7.31
C GLU A 69 -41.65 -30.59 8.78
N LEU A 70 -40.90 -29.85 9.59
CA LEU A 70 -40.68 -30.16 11.00
C LEU A 70 -41.73 -29.53 11.94
N ASN A 71 -42.48 -28.53 11.49
CA ASN A 71 -43.48 -27.81 12.30
C ASN A 71 -44.50 -28.74 13.00
N LYS A 72 -44.87 -29.86 12.38
CA LYS A 72 -45.82 -30.83 12.94
C LYS A 72 -45.29 -31.56 14.18
N HIS A 73 -43.97 -31.58 14.37
CA HIS A 73 -43.29 -32.24 15.48
C HIS A 73 -42.93 -31.27 16.62
N LEU A 74 -42.92 -29.96 16.35
CA LEU A 74 -42.49 -28.92 17.30
C LEU A 74 -43.35 -28.81 18.57
N SER A 75 -44.62 -29.25 18.50
CA SER A 75 -45.51 -29.26 19.67
C SER A 75 -45.15 -30.34 20.69
N ALA A 76 -44.41 -31.37 20.29
CA ALA A 76 -44.01 -32.47 21.16
C ALA A 76 -42.56 -32.32 21.66
N GLU A 77 -41.67 -31.82 20.80
CA GLU A 77 -40.24 -31.63 21.10
C GLU A 77 -39.74 -30.39 20.39
N PHE A 78 -38.89 -29.59 21.05
CA PHE A 78 -38.27 -28.45 20.37
C PHE A 78 -37.14 -28.95 19.49
N LEU A 79 -37.21 -28.61 18.20
CA LEU A 79 -36.21 -29.00 17.21
C LEU A 79 -35.41 -27.75 16.80
N PRO A 80 -34.19 -27.55 17.32
CA PRO A 80 -33.36 -26.38 17.00
C PRO A 80 -33.08 -26.23 15.50
N GLU A 81 -33.14 -27.31 14.72
CA GLU A 81 -32.99 -27.33 13.26
C GLU A 81 -34.03 -26.47 12.53
N THR A 82 -35.14 -26.12 13.19
CA THR A 82 -36.15 -25.20 12.67
C THR A 82 -35.79 -23.72 12.86
N VAL A 83 -34.77 -23.43 13.67
CA VAL A 83 -34.28 -22.07 13.94
C VAL A 83 -33.19 -21.71 12.93
N PRO A 84 -33.36 -20.67 12.11
CA PRO A 84 -32.41 -20.32 11.05
C PRO A 84 -31.00 -20.03 11.58
N ALA A 85 -30.90 -19.35 12.73
CA ALA A 85 -29.62 -19.03 13.36
C ALA A 85 -28.87 -20.30 13.81
N TYR A 86 -29.58 -21.28 14.36
CA TYR A 86 -28.99 -22.55 14.76
C TYR A 86 -28.38 -23.28 13.56
N SER A 87 -29.16 -23.46 12.49
CA SER A 87 -28.69 -24.13 11.28
C SER A 87 -27.49 -23.43 10.65
N ALA A 88 -27.49 -22.10 10.56
CA ALA A 88 -26.35 -21.34 10.07
C ALA A 88 -25.09 -21.52 10.94
N ASN A 89 -25.23 -21.42 12.26
CA ASN A 89 -24.13 -21.66 13.21
C ASN A 89 -23.58 -23.09 13.11
N GLN A 90 -24.45 -24.11 13.00
CA GLN A 90 -24.02 -25.51 12.86
C GLN A 90 -23.29 -25.76 11.54
N VAL A 91 -23.83 -25.28 10.42
CA VAL A 91 -23.19 -25.39 9.10
C VAL A 91 -21.84 -24.68 9.10
N PHE A 92 -21.75 -23.49 9.69
CA PHE A 92 -20.47 -22.79 9.80
C PHE A 92 -19.48 -23.51 10.73
N GLY A 93 -19.98 -24.14 11.80
CA GLY A 93 -19.18 -25.01 12.67
C GLY A 93 -18.54 -26.16 11.90
N ILE A 94 -19.30 -26.81 10.99
CA ILE A 94 -18.80 -27.84 10.09
C ILE A 94 -17.76 -27.24 9.13
N PHE A 95 -18.02 -26.08 8.52
CA PHE A 95 -17.06 -25.38 7.65
C PHE A 95 -15.72 -25.14 8.36
N ARG A 96 -15.77 -24.70 9.62
CA ARG A 96 -14.58 -24.41 10.46
C ARG A 96 -13.86 -25.66 10.95
N SER A 97 -14.49 -26.84 10.88
CA SER A 97 -13.80 -28.11 11.23
C SER A 97 -12.65 -28.45 10.28
N ASN A 98 -12.61 -27.84 9.08
CA ASN A 98 -11.48 -27.92 8.19
C ASN A 98 -10.32 -27.03 8.71
N PRO A 99 -9.11 -27.57 8.94
CA PRO A 99 -7.97 -26.80 9.46
C PRO A 99 -7.62 -25.56 8.63
N ALA A 100 -7.94 -25.54 7.33
CA ALA A 100 -7.72 -24.37 6.48
C ALA A 100 -8.61 -23.17 6.85
N TYR A 101 -9.71 -23.40 7.56
CA TYR A 101 -10.72 -22.40 7.90
C TYR A 101 -10.96 -22.27 9.40
N GLU A 102 -10.13 -22.88 10.25
CA GLU A 102 -10.30 -22.92 11.71
C GLU A 102 -10.41 -21.53 12.35
N GLU A 103 -9.69 -20.54 11.80
CA GLU A 103 -9.69 -19.17 12.31
C GLU A 103 -10.84 -18.29 11.80
N PHE A 104 -11.68 -18.81 10.90
CA PHE A 104 -12.89 -18.11 10.46
C PHE A 104 -13.96 -18.18 11.55
N ALA A 105 -14.77 -17.14 11.68
CA ALA A 105 -15.87 -17.15 12.63
C ALA A 105 -17.14 -16.58 12.00
N TYR A 106 -18.27 -17.20 12.35
CA TYR A 106 -19.61 -16.69 12.16
C TYR A 106 -20.28 -16.65 13.52
N ARG A 107 -20.97 -15.55 13.79
CA ARG A 107 -21.62 -15.28 15.07
C ARG A 107 -22.92 -14.53 14.81
N GLU A 108 -23.99 -14.93 15.49
CA GLU A 108 -25.20 -14.11 15.63
C GLU A 108 -25.28 -13.58 17.05
N ALA A 109 -24.35 -12.68 17.36
CA ALA A 109 -24.11 -12.20 18.71
C ALA A 109 -25.25 -11.32 19.20
N THR A 110 -25.97 -11.79 20.23
CA THR A 110 -27.16 -11.13 20.77
C THR A 110 -26.89 -10.73 22.22
N LEU A 111 -27.41 -9.56 22.65
CA LEU A 111 -27.22 -9.09 24.03
C LEU A 111 -27.99 -9.97 25.05
N ASN A 112 -29.18 -10.43 24.66
CA ASN A 112 -30.01 -11.36 25.43
C ASN A 112 -30.48 -12.51 24.50
N PRO A 113 -29.65 -13.53 24.25
CA PRO A 113 -30.00 -14.66 23.38
C PRO A 113 -30.82 -15.73 24.12
N THR A 114 -31.54 -16.57 23.37
CA THR A 114 -32.10 -17.82 23.91
C THR A 114 -31.00 -18.82 24.25
N ASN A 115 -30.07 -19.07 23.30
CA ASN A 115 -28.91 -19.92 23.52
C ASN A 115 -27.73 -19.07 24.03
N LEU A 116 -27.18 -19.41 25.20
CA LEU A 116 -26.08 -18.65 25.80
C LEU A 116 -24.78 -18.71 24.97
N ASP A 117 -24.62 -19.70 24.09
CA ASP A 117 -23.51 -19.71 23.14
C ASP A 117 -23.55 -18.50 22.19
N ASP A 118 -24.74 -17.94 21.92
CA ASP A 118 -24.93 -16.76 21.07
C ASP A 118 -24.82 -15.43 21.84
N LYS A 119 -24.46 -15.49 23.13
CA LYS A 119 -24.31 -14.28 23.94
C LYS A 119 -23.14 -13.46 23.43
N ALA A 120 -23.42 -12.18 23.17
CA ALA A 120 -22.41 -11.24 22.72
C ALA A 120 -21.29 -11.12 23.77
N ASP A 121 -20.05 -11.27 23.33
CA ASP A 121 -18.87 -10.89 24.10
C ASP A 121 -18.78 -9.35 24.25
N GLU A 122 -17.79 -8.86 25.01
CA GLU A 122 -17.63 -7.41 25.22
C GLU A 122 -17.44 -6.64 23.90
N PHE A 123 -16.69 -7.18 22.95
CA PHE A 123 -16.47 -6.56 21.65
C PHE A 123 -17.73 -6.62 20.79
N GLU A 124 -18.37 -7.78 20.70
CA GLU A 124 -19.61 -7.97 19.94
C GLU A 124 -20.73 -7.05 20.46
N ALA A 125 -20.84 -6.89 21.79
CA ALA A 125 -21.79 -5.97 22.41
C ALA A 125 -21.55 -4.51 22.01
N THR A 126 -20.29 -4.10 21.80
CA THR A 126 -20.00 -2.75 21.27
C THR A 126 -20.53 -2.55 19.85
N LEU A 127 -20.52 -3.60 19.02
CA LEU A 127 -21.07 -3.55 17.67
C LEU A 127 -22.60 -3.45 17.70
N VAL A 128 -23.26 -4.23 18.57
CA VAL A 128 -24.71 -4.14 18.74
C VAL A 128 -25.12 -2.74 19.19
N ASN A 129 -24.43 -2.17 20.19
CA ASN A 129 -24.70 -0.83 20.68
C ASN A 129 -24.41 0.25 19.62
N PHE A 130 -23.37 0.10 18.81
CA PHE A 130 -23.10 0.99 17.68
C PHE A 130 -24.30 1.08 16.72
N PHE A 131 -24.92 -0.05 16.39
CA PHE A 131 -26.10 -0.08 15.54
C PHE A 131 -27.34 0.48 16.24
N ARG A 132 -27.52 0.23 17.54
CA ARG A 132 -28.61 0.85 18.33
C ARG A 132 -28.52 2.38 18.34
N GLU A 133 -27.31 2.93 18.45
CA GLU A 133 -27.08 4.38 18.39
C GLU A 133 -27.24 4.95 16.97
N ARG A 134 -27.06 4.12 15.94
CA ARG A 134 -27.07 4.53 14.53
C ARG A 134 -27.93 3.56 13.71
N PRO A 135 -29.26 3.55 13.89
CA PRO A 135 -30.13 2.51 13.33
C PRO A 135 -30.16 2.48 11.79
N ASN A 136 -29.77 3.57 11.13
CA ASN A 136 -29.67 3.64 9.66
C ASN A 136 -28.36 3.04 9.11
N ARG A 137 -27.47 2.54 9.98
CA ARG A 137 -26.22 1.89 9.55
C ARG A 137 -26.48 0.41 9.35
N GLU A 138 -26.40 -0.02 8.10
CA GLU A 138 -26.65 -1.41 7.71
C GLU A 138 -25.43 -2.31 7.89
N GLU A 139 -24.23 -1.72 7.89
CA GLU A 139 -22.98 -2.47 7.96
C GLU A 139 -21.88 -1.69 8.69
N LEU A 140 -21.04 -2.44 9.39
CA LEU A 140 -19.79 -1.99 9.99
C LEU A 140 -18.72 -3.05 9.74
N HIS A 141 -17.55 -2.63 9.32
CA HIS A 141 -16.39 -3.52 9.18
C HIS A 141 -15.16 -2.91 9.82
N GLY A 142 -14.18 -3.74 10.12
CA GLY A 142 -12.92 -3.30 10.69
C GLY A 142 -12.00 -4.46 11.04
N VAL A 143 -10.96 -4.16 11.81
CA VAL A 143 -10.00 -5.16 12.29
C VAL A 143 -10.13 -5.29 13.80
N ARG A 144 -10.46 -6.50 14.26
CA ARG A 144 -10.44 -6.88 15.67
C ARG A 144 -9.04 -7.43 15.99
N LYS A 145 -8.34 -6.76 16.90
CA LYS A 145 -7.07 -7.27 17.43
C LYS A 145 -7.34 -8.32 18.50
N ARG A 146 -6.65 -9.45 18.44
CA ARG A 146 -6.94 -10.59 19.35
C ARG A 146 -5.67 -11.23 19.89
N PHE A 147 -4.90 -10.57 20.76
CA PHE A 147 -3.71 -11.21 21.35
C PHE A 147 -4.09 -12.42 22.24
N PRO A 148 -3.41 -13.59 22.14
CA PRO A 148 -2.22 -13.90 21.34
C PRO A 148 -2.52 -14.45 19.92
N LEU A 149 -3.77 -14.49 19.50
CA LEU A 149 -4.21 -14.87 18.15
C LEU A 149 -3.94 -13.75 17.12
N ASP A 150 -4.08 -14.11 15.85
CA ASP A 150 -3.93 -13.19 14.72
C ASP A 150 -5.10 -12.19 14.65
N ASP A 151 -4.84 -11.03 14.04
CA ASP A 151 -5.88 -10.02 13.83
C ASP A 151 -6.93 -10.53 12.83
N GLN A 152 -8.19 -10.25 13.13
CA GLN A 152 -9.32 -10.68 12.30
C GLN A 152 -9.99 -9.48 11.67
N PHE A 153 -10.20 -9.52 10.36
CA PHE A 153 -11.08 -8.58 9.67
C PHE A 153 -12.52 -9.06 9.86
N TYR A 154 -13.41 -8.18 10.29
CA TYR A 154 -14.81 -8.51 10.50
C TYR A 154 -15.74 -7.64 9.67
N ILE A 155 -16.88 -8.21 9.30
CA ILE A 155 -18.06 -7.49 8.85
C ILE A 155 -19.19 -7.82 9.81
N ALA A 156 -19.91 -6.80 10.24
CA ALA A 156 -21.06 -6.89 11.11
C ALA A 156 -22.27 -6.22 10.47
N ARG A 157 -23.45 -6.85 10.61
CA ARG A 157 -24.75 -6.28 10.24
C ARG A 157 -25.73 -6.39 11.40
N PRO A 158 -26.63 -5.41 11.61
CA PRO A 158 -27.56 -5.45 12.73
C PRO A 158 -28.60 -6.56 12.55
N ILE A 159 -28.94 -7.23 13.65
CA ILE A 159 -30.11 -8.12 13.73
C ILE A 159 -31.25 -7.29 14.30
N GLN A 160 -32.07 -6.72 13.42
CA GLN A 160 -33.26 -5.96 13.78
C GLN A 160 -34.52 -6.83 13.70
N ILE A 161 -35.38 -6.74 14.71
CA ILE A 161 -36.66 -7.44 14.73
C ILE A 161 -37.67 -6.70 13.85
N THR A 162 -37.73 -7.04 12.57
CA THR A 162 -38.60 -6.36 11.60
C THR A 162 -39.97 -7.02 11.40
N LYS A 163 -40.17 -8.22 11.94
CA LYS A 163 -41.42 -9.00 11.80
C LYS A 163 -42.02 -9.35 13.16
N GLU A 164 -43.33 -9.17 13.30
CA GLU A 164 -44.05 -9.57 14.52
C GLU A 164 -43.98 -11.08 14.81
N SER A 165 -43.79 -11.90 13.77
CA SER A 165 -43.61 -13.35 13.93
C SER A 165 -42.44 -13.72 14.85
N CYS A 166 -41.43 -12.87 15.00
CA CYS A 166 -40.33 -13.09 15.95
C CYS A 166 -40.81 -13.00 17.40
N LEU A 167 -41.80 -12.15 17.67
CA LEU A 167 -42.34 -11.92 19.00
C LEU A 167 -43.20 -13.09 19.50
N ALA A 168 -43.68 -13.96 18.60
CA ALA A 168 -44.38 -15.18 18.99
C ALA A 168 -43.53 -16.10 19.90
N CYS A 169 -42.20 -16.03 19.80
CA CYS A 169 -41.29 -16.80 20.66
C CYS A 169 -40.43 -15.92 21.57
N HIS A 170 -40.24 -14.64 21.26
CA HIS A 170 -39.26 -13.78 21.95
C HIS A 170 -39.88 -12.59 22.70
N SER A 171 -41.22 -12.48 22.77
CA SER A 171 -41.86 -11.43 23.60
C SER A 171 -41.76 -11.78 25.08
N THR A 172 -42.50 -12.77 25.54
CA THR A 172 -42.61 -13.16 26.94
C THR A 172 -42.62 -14.69 27.05
N PRO A 173 -42.11 -15.28 28.15
CA PRO A 173 -41.98 -16.73 28.27
C PRO A 173 -43.30 -17.50 28.19
N ASP A 174 -44.41 -16.88 28.60
CA ASP A 174 -45.76 -17.43 28.61
C ASP A 174 -46.40 -17.56 27.22
N LEU A 175 -45.91 -16.83 26.23
CA LEU A 175 -46.36 -16.92 24.83
C LEU A 175 -45.49 -17.86 23.99
N ALA A 176 -44.28 -18.17 24.46
CA ALA A 176 -43.33 -19.00 23.73
C ALA A 176 -43.73 -20.48 23.75
N PRO A 177 -43.28 -21.29 22.76
CA PRO A 177 -43.53 -22.73 22.76
C PRO A 177 -43.02 -23.39 24.05
N ALA A 178 -43.87 -24.21 24.69
CA ALA A 178 -43.52 -24.88 25.95
C ALA A 178 -42.25 -25.74 25.82
N SER A 179 -42.08 -26.40 24.66
CA SER A 179 -40.90 -27.20 24.35
C SER A 179 -39.60 -26.37 24.30
N MET A 180 -39.66 -25.11 23.85
CA MET A 180 -38.52 -24.18 23.86
C MET A 180 -38.15 -23.80 25.31
N ILE A 181 -39.15 -23.51 26.13
CA ILE A 181 -38.96 -23.17 27.55
C ILE A 181 -38.38 -24.34 28.33
N GLU A 182 -38.82 -25.57 28.04
CA GLU A 182 -38.28 -26.77 28.66
C GLU A 182 -36.78 -26.94 28.36
N GLN A 183 -36.34 -26.64 27.14
CA GLN A 183 -34.94 -26.79 26.74
C GLN A 183 -34.03 -25.63 27.20
N TYR A 184 -34.48 -24.37 27.04
CA TYR A 184 -33.62 -23.19 27.26
C TYR A 184 -33.96 -22.39 28.53
N GLY A 185 -35.09 -22.69 29.16
CA GLY A 185 -35.61 -21.96 30.31
C GLY A 185 -36.26 -20.61 29.95
N PRO A 186 -36.93 -19.97 30.92
CA PRO A 186 -37.68 -18.73 30.69
C PRO A 186 -36.88 -17.44 30.88
N ASN A 187 -35.58 -17.53 31.19
CA ASN A 187 -34.81 -16.39 31.70
C ASN A 187 -34.13 -15.55 30.61
N ASN A 188 -33.83 -16.11 29.45
CA ASN A 188 -33.05 -15.44 28.40
C ASN A 188 -33.77 -15.53 27.04
N GLY A 189 -33.48 -14.59 26.15
CA GLY A 189 -34.07 -14.58 24.80
C GLY A 189 -35.51 -14.07 24.75
N PHE A 190 -35.96 -13.34 25.77
CA PHE A 190 -37.27 -12.69 25.83
C PHE A 190 -37.14 -11.17 26.01
N GLY A 191 -38.27 -10.47 25.91
CA GLY A 191 -38.37 -9.02 26.07
C GLY A 191 -38.03 -8.22 24.82
N TRP A 192 -37.90 -8.88 23.67
CA TRP A 192 -37.61 -8.21 22.40
C TRP A 192 -38.79 -7.36 21.94
N GLN A 193 -38.51 -6.24 21.29
CA GLN A 193 -39.52 -5.35 20.73
C GLN A 193 -39.44 -5.24 19.21
N LEU A 194 -40.57 -4.92 18.56
CA LEU A 194 -40.58 -4.66 17.12
C LEU A 194 -39.70 -3.44 16.81
N ASN A 195 -38.89 -3.57 15.76
CA ASN A 195 -37.85 -2.65 15.31
C ASN A 195 -36.64 -2.51 16.27
N GLU A 196 -36.56 -3.31 17.32
CA GLU A 196 -35.37 -3.35 18.19
C GLU A 196 -34.20 -4.06 17.48
N ILE A 197 -32.99 -3.51 17.64
CA ILE A 197 -31.75 -4.19 17.27
C ILE A 197 -31.31 -5.02 18.47
N VAL A 198 -31.47 -6.34 18.39
CA VAL A 198 -31.21 -7.26 19.53
C VAL A 198 -29.79 -7.84 19.51
N GLY A 199 -29.16 -7.83 18.33
CA GLY A 199 -27.85 -8.41 18.11
C GLY A 199 -27.18 -7.92 16.84
N ALA A 200 -26.08 -8.57 16.48
CA ALA A 200 -25.34 -8.35 15.25
C ALA A 200 -24.92 -9.70 14.65
N GLN A 201 -25.12 -9.85 13.35
CA GLN A 201 -24.55 -10.94 12.57
C GLN A 201 -23.13 -10.54 12.20
N ILE A 202 -22.14 -11.37 12.54
CA ILE A 202 -20.73 -11.07 12.40
C ILE A 202 -20.05 -12.22 11.66
N ILE A 203 -19.34 -11.88 10.58
CA ILE A 203 -18.34 -12.76 9.97
C ILE A 203 -16.97 -12.18 10.27
N ALA A 204 -16.06 -13.02 10.75
CA ALA A 204 -14.66 -12.67 10.94
C ALA A 204 -13.77 -13.62 10.12
N VAL A 205 -12.80 -13.03 9.40
CA VAL A 205 -11.84 -13.74 8.54
C VAL A 205 -10.41 -13.37 8.94
N PRO A 206 -9.43 -14.28 8.81
CA PRO A 206 -8.03 -13.99 9.15
C PRO A 206 -7.45 -12.89 8.25
N ALA A 207 -7.00 -11.78 8.83
CA ALA A 207 -6.49 -10.64 8.07
C ALA A 207 -4.98 -10.72 7.81
N ASN A 208 -4.25 -11.38 8.73
CA ASN A 208 -2.79 -11.35 8.77
C ASN A 208 -2.13 -11.89 7.50
N GLN A 209 -2.63 -12.98 6.92
CA GLN A 209 -2.04 -13.55 5.71
C GLN A 209 -2.17 -12.61 4.50
N VAL A 210 -3.31 -11.93 4.35
CA VAL A 210 -3.56 -10.99 3.25
C VAL A 210 -2.69 -9.75 3.40
N PHE A 211 -2.66 -9.13 4.59
CA PHE A 211 -1.83 -7.93 4.83
C PHE A 211 -0.33 -8.23 4.80
N ARG A 212 0.12 -9.41 5.25
CA ARG A 212 1.53 -9.83 5.11
C ARG A 212 1.91 -10.03 3.66
N THR A 213 1.01 -10.59 2.85
CA THR A 213 1.24 -10.75 1.39
C THR A 213 1.36 -9.38 0.72
N ALA A 214 0.45 -8.45 1.02
CA ALA A 214 0.53 -7.07 0.56
C ALA A 214 1.87 -6.40 0.96
N SER A 215 2.29 -6.55 2.22
CA SER A 215 3.56 -5.99 2.71
C SER A 215 4.79 -6.59 2.03
N LYS A 216 4.81 -7.91 1.81
CA LYS A 216 5.88 -8.58 1.07
C LYS A 216 5.96 -8.09 -0.37
N SER A 217 4.83 -7.97 -1.06
CA SER A 217 4.78 -7.43 -2.42
C SER A 217 5.28 -5.98 -2.49
N LEU A 218 4.90 -5.14 -1.52
CA LEU A 218 5.41 -3.77 -1.41
C LEU A 218 6.93 -3.73 -1.30
N ILE A 219 7.51 -4.52 -0.38
CA ILE A 219 8.96 -4.58 -0.16
C ILE A 219 9.69 -5.07 -1.41
N LEU A 220 9.16 -6.12 -2.06
CA LEU A 220 9.75 -6.67 -3.28
C LEU A 220 9.76 -5.64 -4.41
N ILE A 221 8.63 -4.98 -4.67
CA ILE A 221 8.52 -3.97 -5.74
C ILE A 221 9.41 -2.76 -5.44
N LEU A 222 9.42 -2.28 -4.20
CA LEU A 222 10.32 -1.21 -3.78
C LEU A 222 11.80 -1.61 -3.92
N GLY A 223 12.15 -2.85 -3.58
CA GLY A 223 13.48 -3.39 -3.76
C GLY A 223 13.92 -3.39 -5.23
N ILE A 224 13.02 -3.79 -6.14
CA ILE A 224 13.26 -3.73 -7.59
C ILE A 224 13.46 -2.28 -8.04
N PHE A 225 12.60 -1.35 -7.62
CA PHE A 225 12.73 0.07 -7.98
C PHE A 225 14.06 0.66 -7.50
N ILE A 226 14.45 0.39 -6.26
CA ILE A 226 15.73 0.84 -5.70
C ILE A 226 16.89 0.27 -6.53
N ALA A 227 16.85 -1.01 -6.88
CA ALA A 227 17.89 -1.64 -7.69
C ALA A 227 17.99 -1.02 -9.09
N VAL A 228 16.85 -0.81 -9.77
CA VAL A 228 16.79 -0.16 -11.09
C VAL A 228 17.34 1.26 -11.03
N PHE A 229 16.95 2.06 -10.03
CA PHE A 229 17.46 3.42 -9.88
C PHE A 229 18.94 3.46 -9.51
N ALA A 230 19.43 2.55 -8.68
CA ALA A 230 20.85 2.44 -8.38
C ALA A 230 21.68 2.16 -9.65
N LEU A 231 21.20 1.25 -10.50
CA LEU A 231 21.81 0.99 -11.81
C LEU A 231 21.75 2.22 -12.72
N ALA A 232 20.60 2.91 -12.78
CA ALA A 232 20.47 4.13 -13.59
C ALA A 232 21.44 5.23 -13.13
N ILE A 233 21.54 5.49 -11.82
CA ILE A 233 22.49 6.43 -11.25
C ILE A 233 23.92 6.02 -11.62
N TYR A 234 24.27 4.74 -11.48
CA TYR A 234 25.59 4.24 -11.82
C TYR A 234 25.92 4.49 -13.31
N PHE A 235 25.06 4.07 -14.23
CA PHE A 235 25.28 4.21 -15.67
C PHE A 235 25.34 5.68 -16.10
N VAL A 236 24.44 6.53 -15.59
CA VAL A 236 24.43 7.96 -15.93
C VAL A 236 25.72 8.64 -15.42
N ASN A 237 26.16 8.35 -14.20
CA ASN A 237 27.42 8.90 -13.69
C ASN A 237 28.63 8.38 -14.46
N PHE A 238 28.65 7.09 -14.82
CA PHE A 238 29.70 6.52 -15.64
C PHE A 238 29.80 7.23 -17.00
N TRP A 239 28.66 7.39 -17.69
CA TRP A 239 28.58 8.08 -18.98
C TRP A 239 28.98 9.55 -18.87
N LEU A 240 28.39 10.29 -17.92
CA LEU A 240 28.69 11.71 -17.73
C LEU A 240 30.17 11.94 -17.40
N ASN A 241 30.77 11.07 -16.58
CA ASN A 241 32.20 11.18 -16.28
C ASN A 241 33.07 10.91 -17.52
N ARG A 242 32.72 9.88 -18.31
CA ARG A 242 33.51 9.44 -19.47
C ARG A 242 33.45 10.41 -20.66
N TYR A 243 32.27 10.98 -20.92
CA TYR A 243 31.99 11.75 -22.15
C TYR A 243 31.91 13.26 -21.91
N VAL A 244 31.65 13.73 -20.68
CA VAL A 244 31.53 15.17 -20.39
C VAL A 244 32.64 15.63 -19.44
N VAL A 245 32.71 15.08 -18.23
CA VAL A 245 33.62 15.62 -17.19
C VAL A 245 35.10 15.42 -17.54
N ARG A 246 35.50 14.22 -17.98
CA ARG A 246 36.91 13.96 -18.35
C ARG A 246 37.39 14.82 -19.52
N PRO A 247 36.67 14.92 -20.65
CA PRO A 247 37.07 15.82 -21.74
C PRO A 247 37.14 17.30 -21.32
N LEU A 248 36.15 17.79 -20.56
CA LEU A 248 36.16 19.18 -20.08
C LEU A 248 37.34 19.47 -19.14
N ASN A 249 37.68 18.55 -18.24
CA ASN A 249 38.86 18.71 -17.37
C ASN A 249 40.16 18.76 -18.18
N ARG A 250 40.32 17.88 -19.18
CA ARG A 250 41.49 17.90 -20.08
C ARG A 250 41.60 19.22 -20.84
N MET A 251 40.48 19.73 -21.35
CA MET A 251 40.46 21.03 -22.02
C MET A 251 40.83 22.17 -21.06
N SER A 252 40.35 22.12 -19.81
CA SER A 252 40.72 23.11 -18.80
C SER A 252 42.21 23.07 -18.47
N GLU A 253 42.81 21.87 -18.39
CA GLU A 253 44.25 21.69 -18.17
C GLU A 253 45.08 22.24 -19.34
N VAL A 254 44.70 21.95 -20.59
CA VAL A 254 45.39 22.48 -21.78
C VAL A 254 45.25 24.00 -21.87
N ALA A 255 44.07 24.54 -21.56
CA ALA A 255 43.85 25.99 -21.55
C ALA A 255 44.73 26.71 -20.52
N GLU A 256 44.96 26.10 -19.35
CA GLU A 256 45.84 26.64 -18.31
C GLU A 256 47.32 26.64 -18.77
N VAL A 257 47.77 25.60 -19.47
CA VAL A 257 49.13 25.57 -20.05
C VAL A 257 49.30 26.64 -21.12
N VAL A 258 48.31 26.81 -22.01
CA VAL A 258 48.32 27.85 -23.04
C VAL A 258 48.28 29.26 -22.43
N SER A 259 47.57 29.46 -21.33
CA SER A 259 47.50 30.77 -20.64
C SER A 259 48.85 31.18 -20.02
N MET A 260 49.66 30.20 -19.61
CA MET A 260 51.02 30.40 -19.11
C MET A 260 52.06 30.66 -20.23
N GLY A 261 51.63 30.71 -21.50
CA GLY A 261 52.47 31.06 -22.65
C GLY A 261 53.00 29.87 -23.45
N ASP A 262 52.74 28.63 -23.02
CA ASP A 262 53.07 27.44 -23.81
C ASP A 262 51.94 27.16 -24.81
N THR A 263 52.07 27.76 -25.99
CA THR A 263 51.11 27.58 -27.09
C THR A 263 51.25 26.25 -27.83
N GLY A 264 52.19 25.37 -27.44
CA GLY A 264 52.43 24.08 -28.09
C GLY A 264 51.41 22.98 -27.75
N ALA A 265 50.67 23.12 -26.65
CA ALA A 265 49.68 22.13 -26.22
C ALA A 265 48.42 22.13 -27.09
N GLU A 266 47.96 20.97 -27.58
CA GLU A 266 46.82 20.88 -28.50
C GLU A 266 45.52 20.41 -27.84
N PHE A 267 44.41 21.02 -28.24
CA PHE A 267 43.07 20.55 -27.88
C PHE A 267 42.65 19.43 -28.83
N VAL A 268 42.75 18.18 -28.38
CA VAL A 268 42.40 16.99 -29.18
C VAL A 268 40.88 16.81 -29.23
N GLN A 269 40.30 16.81 -30.42
CA GLN A 269 38.90 16.45 -30.63
C GLN A 269 38.72 14.93 -30.50
N GLN A 270 38.12 14.48 -29.39
CA GLN A 270 37.86 13.06 -29.12
C GLN A 270 36.40 12.63 -29.34
N SER A 271 35.51 13.59 -29.62
CA SER A 271 34.08 13.36 -29.83
C SER A 271 33.55 14.24 -30.97
N GLN A 272 32.40 13.87 -31.53
CA GLN A 272 31.67 14.65 -32.53
C GLN A 272 30.45 15.38 -31.94
N ASP A 273 30.25 15.27 -30.62
CA ASP A 273 29.22 15.98 -29.86
C ASP A 273 29.58 17.47 -29.61
N GLU A 274 28.75 18.16 -28.83
CA GLU A 274 28.95 19.55 -28.43
C GLU A 274 30.30 19.78 -27.72
N VAL A 275 30.78 18.81 -26.94
CA VAL A 275 32.09 18.88 -26.26
C VAL A 275 33.22 18.78 -27.28
N GLY A 276 33.07 17.94 -28.30
CA GLY A 276 33.97 17.84 -29.44
C GLY A 276 34.09 19.14 -30.24
N LYS A 277 32.94 19.75 -30.59
CA LYS A 277 32.89 21.04 -31.29
C LYS A 277 33.51 22.18 -30.47
N LEU A 278 33.38 22.11 -29.14
CA LEU A 278 34.04 23.04 -28.24
C LEU A 278 35.56 22.87 -28.31
N ALA A 279 36.07 21.64 -28.25
CA ALA A 279 37.51 21.35 -28.37
C ALA A 279 38.11 21.90 -29.66
N GLU A 280 37.41 21.72 -30.79
CA GLU A 280 37.82 22.26 -32.09
C GLU A 280 37.90 23.80 -32.09
N SER A 281 36.90 24.45 -31.49
CA SER A 281 36.85 25.91 -31.40
C SER A 281 37.97 26.48 -30.52
N PHE A 282 38.30 25.80 -29.41
CA PHE A 282 39.44 26.13 -28.57
C PHE A 282 40.77 25.95 -29.31
N ASN A 283 40.92 24.90 -30.11
CA ASN A 283 42.14 24.70 -30.90
C ASN A 283 42.34 25.82 -31.94
N ARG A 284 41.28 26.26 -32.62
CA ARG A 284 41.34 27.41 -33.55
C ARG A 284 41.77 28.70 -32.85
N MET A 285 41.24 28.94 -31.64
CA MET A 285 41.62 30.11 -30.83
C MET A 285 43.10 30.07 -30.44
N ARG A 286 43.60 28.91 -29.97
CA ARG A 286 45.02 28.70 -29.67
C ARG A 286 45.91 29.00 -30.86
N LEU A 287 45.60 28.43 -32.04
CA LEU A 287 46.36 28.67 -33.27
C LEU A 287 46.40 30.16 -33.65
N SER A 288 45.27 30.84 -33.50
CA SER A 288 45.18 32.28 -33.77
C SER A 288 46.07 33.10 -32.82
N LEU A 289 46.10 32.74 -31.54
CA LEU A 289 46.97 33.36 -30.53
C LEU A 289 48.45 33.12 -30.85
N GLN A 290 48.84 31.88 -31.16
CA GLN A 290 50.20 31.51 -31.53
C GLN A 290 50.69 32.31 -32.75
N MET A 291 49.85 32.45 -33.79
CA MET A 291 50.16 33.27 -34.95
C MET A 291 50.35 34.75 -34.61
N ALA A 292 49.54 35.30 -33.71
CA ALA A 292 49.65 36.69 -33.26
C ALA A 292 50.95 36.93 -32.47
N MET A 293 51.31 36.03 -31.56
CA MET A 293 52.57 36.10 -30.80
C MET A 293 53.79 36.01 -31.74
N ASN A 294 53.81 35.06 -32.68
CA ASN A 294 54.89 34.92 -33.67
C ASN A 294 55.02 36.15 -34.60
N ARG A 295 53.94 36.88 -34.87
CA ARG A 295 54.00 38.15 -35.62
C ARG A 295 54.63 39.26 -34.78
N LEU A 296 54.26 39.36 -33.51
CA LEU A 296 54.84 40.34 -32.57
C LEU A 296 56.34 40.11 -32.35
N GLU A 297 56.78 38.86 -32.19
CA GLU A 297 58.20 38.52 -32.06
C GLU A 297 59.00 38.89 -33.31
N ARG A 298 58.52 38.50 -34.50
CA ARG A 298 59.15 38.90 -35.78
C ARG A 298 59.23 40.41 -35.94
N TYR A 299 58.19 41.15 -35.54
CA TYR A 299 58.20 42.61 -35.57
C TYR A 299 59.22 43.21 -34.58
N ARG A 300 59.36 42.64 -33.38
CA ARG A 300 60.37 43.05 -32.39
C ARG A 300 61.80 42.75 -32.86
N GLU A 301 62.04 41.60 -33.47
CA GLU A 301 63.34 41.22 -34.03
C GLU A 301 63.75 42.13 -35.19
N GLY A 302 62.83 42.39 -36.14
CA GLY A 302 63.07 43.33 -37.24
C GLY A 302 63.40 44.75 -36.78
N ARG A 303 62.79 45.20 -35.66
CA ARG A 303 63.10 46.50 -35.06
C ARG A 303 64.46 46.52 -34.35
N ARG A 304 64.86 45.41 -33.73
CA ARG A 304 66.17 45.24 -33.05
C ARG A 304 67.33 45.18 -34.03
N THR A 305 67.17 44.51 -35.17
CA THR A 305 68.19 44.45 -36.23
C THR A 305 68.30 45.77 -37.00
N GLY A 306 67.19 46.44 -37.27
CA GLY A 306 67.20 47.79 -37.85
C GLY A 306 67.88 48.85 -36.97
N SER A 307 67.77 48.75 -35.64
CA SER A 307 68.43 49.68 -34.71
C SER A 307 69.93 49.46 -34.54
N LYS A 308 70.44 48.24 -34.75
CA LYS A 308 71.89 47.95 -34.66
C LYS A 308 72.68 48.48 -35.86
N ASN A 309 72.02 48.68 -37.01
CA ASN A 309 72.63 49.25 -38.21
C ASN A 309 72.76 50.78 -38.17
N TYR A 310 72.20 51.45 -37.16
CA TYR A 310 72.26 52.90 -36.99
C TYR A 310 73.30 53.38 -35.95
N THR A 311 73.90 52.48 -35.16
CA THR A 311 74.89 52.83 -34.11
C THR A 311 76.34 52.51 -34.48
N SER A 312 76.60 52.11 -35.73
CA SER A 312 77.93 51.77 -36.26
C SER A 312 78.42 52.71 -37.37
N GLN A 313 77.96 53.96 -37.39
CA GLN A 313 78.53 55.06 -38.18
C GLN A 313 79.07 56.15 -37.26
#